data_AF-A0A7S0FHV6-F1
#
_entry.id   AF-A0A7S0FHV6-F1
#
_cell.length_a   1.000
_cell.length_b   1.000
_cell.length_c   1.000
_cell.angle_alpha   90.00
_cell.angle_beta   90.00
_cell.angle_gamma   90.00
#
_symmetry.space_group_name_H-M   'P 1'
#
loop_
_entity.id
_entity.type
_entity.pdbx_description
1 polymer ?
#
loop_
_entity_poly.entity_id
_entity_poly.type
_entity_poly.pdbx_seq_one_letter_code
_entity_poly.pdbx_strand_id
1 'polypeptide(L)'
;MLPPRHRSRLSIVLAMLLTSFTIAASDFLAPHYVIDLDHPPAERWAPLLQEILEIRGWNATLKPIVQYMLKYVPMEDWKDKDMALQAFGLGLFGWEYFEEIRGVHVVITRRGYGDHITKGMLVFFQLFYELAMECTGILAQPSSNRTGRTGPVVHARNMDIGLPVGNITVQMTWMKGGKELLETTQYVGYLGVHTGMRKGAWSVQANQRIILEPGPWGWQKTVVSQDVLALLELRKPVGYLLRETLLAATTFEDAVTALSQAKSVSPLYLVLAGAGLNEGAVLTRNRDGLARNNQSVRFLSDQVPALVQTNWDSWIPIDKAQCLGAVATWPTVAKAACARTVKLIYGDPSGCEALCGLTSDGRAEAARAALGKLGTDKFDAGHLFEVLSQPPVLASTTQFTSLMEPRTNYYQTVVRTHFKFPTSQNTTARLHMGAFMRLFAALVEHSFLTAVVV
;
A
#
# COMPACT_ATOMS: atom_id res chain seq x y z
N MET A 1 -29.04 75.35 42.00
CA MET A 1 -28.09 74.35 42.54
C MET A 1 -28.50 72.99 42.00
N LEU A 2 -27.59 72.29 41.31
CA LEU A 2 -27.79 71.11 40.43
C LEU A 2 -28.65 69.98 41.04
N PRO A 3 -29.37 69.12 40.26
CA PRO A 3 -28.73 68.06 39.44
C PRO A 3 -29.54 67.61 38.19
N PRO A 4 -29.34 66.41 37.58
CA PRO A 4 -28.65 66.21 36.29
C PRO A 4 -29.57 65.72 35.15
N ARG A 5 -29.13 65.78 33.89
CA ARG A 5 -29.80 65.06 32.78
C ARG A 5 -28.84 64.18 31.98
N HIS A 6 -29.28 62.94 31.83
CA HIS A 6 -28.65 61.78 31.21
C HIS A 6 -28.07 62.02 29.81
N ARG A 7 -26.85 61.51 29.57
CA ARG A 7 -26.37 61.14 28.24
C ARG A 7 -26.50 59.63 28.09
N SER A 8 -27.39 59.19 27.20
CA SER A 8 -27.55 57.80 26.78
C SER A 8 -26.34 57.36 25.95
N ARG A 9 -25.73 56.24 26.34
CA ARG A 9 -24.66 55.54 25.61
C ARG A 9 -25.28 54.79 24.42
N LEU A 10 -24.78 55.04 23.21
CA LEU A 10 -25.03 54.18 22.06
C LEU A 10 -23.80 53.28 21.91
N SER A 11 -23.88 52.05 22.43
CA SER A 11 -22.87 51.03 22.19
C SER A 11 -23.22 50.29 20.90
N ILE A 12 -22.45 50.53 19.83
CA ILE A 12 -22.51 49.71 18.62
C ILE A 12 -21.72 48.43 18.92
N VAL A 13 -22.42 47.32 19.13
CA VAL A 13 -21.84 45.98 19.20
C VAL A 13 -21.73 45.46 17.77
N LEU A 14 -20.53 45.48 17.21
CA LEU A 14 -20.23 44.80 15.95
C LEU A 14 -19.99 43.31 16.26
N ALA A 15 -21.03 42.49 16.10
CA ALA A 15 -20.89 41.04 16.18
C ALA A 15 -20.19 40.52 14.92
N MET A 16 -18.88 40.27 15.00
CA MET A 16 -18.18 39.47 14.00
C MET A 16 -18.62 38.01 14.13
N LEU A 17 -19.51 37.58 13.24
CA LEU A 17 -19.81 36.17 12.98
C LEU A 17 -18.55 35.51 12.41
N LEU A 18 -17.71 34.95 13.27
CA LEU A 18 -16.73 33.93 12.91
C LEU A 18 -17.51 32.65 12.56
N THR A 19 -17.97 32.56 11.32
CA THR A 19 -18.39 31.29 10.75
C THR A 19 -17.15 30.42 10.64
N SER A 20 -17.00 29.50 11.59
CA SER A 20 -16.08 28.37 11.49
C SER A 20 -16.47 27.55 10.25
N PHE A 21 -15.86 27.86 9.10
CA PHE A 21 -15.85 26.95 7.97
C PHE A 21 -15.03 25.74 8.41
N THR A 22 -15.69 24.67 8.82
CA THR A 22 -15.09 23.35 8.78
C THR A 22 -14.87 23.04 7.31
N ILE A 23 -13.66 23.34 6.79
CA ILE A 23 -13.25 22.87 5.47
C ILE A 23 -13.30 21.35 5.54
N ALA A 24 -14.32 20.78 4.91
CA ALA A 24 -14.39 19.35 4.70
C ALA A 24 -13.12 18.95 3.93
N ALA A 25 -12.28 18.09 4.51
CA ALA A 25 -11.18 17.50 3.77
C ALA A 25 -11.78 16.79 2.55
N SER A 26 -11.34 17.20 1.37
CA SER A 26 -11.79 16.66 0.09
C SER A 26 -10.62 15.96 -0.59
N ASP A 27 -10.95 14.96 -1.41
CA ASP A 27 -9.96 14.25 -2.22
C ASP A 27 -9.14 15.26 -3.05
N PHE A 28 -7.84 15.02 -3.16
CA PHE A 28 -6.93 15.95 -3.83
C PHE A 28 -5.91 15.18 -4.68
N LEU A 29 -5.40 15.82 -5.74
CA LEU A 29 -4.33 15.23 -6.54
C LEU A 29 -3.05 15.11 -5.71
N ALA A 30 -2.40 13.95 -5.77
CA ALA A 30 -1.11 13.77 -5.11
C ALA A 30 -0.11 14.82 -5.64
N PRO A 31 0.62 15.52 -4.76
CA PRO A 31 1.68 16.43 -5.21
C PRO A 31 2.70 15.69 -6.06
N HIS A 32 3.16 16.35 -7.11
CA HIS A 32 4.07 15.78 -8.09
C HIS A 32 5.50 16.25 -7.85
N TYR A 33 6.45 15.33 -7.96
CA TYR A 33 7.88 15.61 -7.82
C TYR A 33 8.70 14.82 -8.85
N VAL A 34 9.97 15.18 -8.96
CA VAL A 34 10.93 14.52 -9.85
C VAL A 34 12.05 13.89 -9.03
N ILE A 35 12.41 12.66 -9.37
CA ILE A 35 13.61 11.97 -8.90
C ILE A 35 14.55 11.82 -10.09
N ASP A 36 15.73 12.42 -10.04
CA ASP A 36 16.74 12.26 -11.09
C ASP A 36 17.79 11.22 -10.67
N LEU A 37 17.86 10.12 -11.42
CA LEU A 37 18.79 9.03 -11.18
C LEU A 37 20.24 9.37 -11.55
N ASP A 38 20.47 10.45 -12.28
CA ASP A 38 21.82 10.93 -12.62
C ASP A 38 22.48 11.63 -11.41
N HIS A 39 21.70 12.08 -10.43
CA HIS A 39 22.26 12.60 -9.17
C HIS A 39 22.86 11.49 -8.30
N PRO A 40 23.87 11.82 -7.47
CA PRO A 40 24.38 10.91 -6.44
C PRO A 40 23.22 10.36 -5.59
N PRO A 41 23.19 9.06 -5.25
CA PRO A 41 22.05 8.44 -4.57
C PRO A 41 21.62 9.18 -3.30
N ALA A 42 22.59 9.63 -2.48
CA ALA A 42 22.32 10.37 -1.26
C ALA A 42 21.64 11.75 -1.44
N GLU A 43 21.56 12.26 -2.68
CA GLU A 43 21.00 13.58 -2.98
C GLU A 43 19.64 13.52 -3.67
N ARG A 44 19.29 12.38 -4.29
CA ARG A 44 18.09 12.21 -5.15
C ARG A 44 16.78 12.62 -4.48
N TRP A 45 16.64 12.31 -3.20
CA TRP A 45 15.41 12.54 -2.43
C TRP A 45 15.38 13.90 -1.74
N ALA A 46 16.50 14.63 -1.73
CA ALA A 46 16.66 15.81 -0.89
C ALA A 46 15.70 16.96 -1.25
N PRO A 47 15.48 17.32 -2.53
CA PRO A 47 14.58 18.42 -2.88
C PRO A 47 13.15 18.20 -2.36
N LEU A 48 12.57 17.03 -2.66
CA LEU A 48 11.22 16.66 -2.21
C LEU A 48 11.11 16.64 -0.68
N LEU A 49 12.08 16.04 0.02
CA LEU A 49 12.01 15.97 1.47
C LEU A 49 12.12 17.33 2.14
N GLN A 50 12.98 18.21 1.61
CA GLN A 50 13.13 19.58 2.13
C GLN A 50 11.80 20.30 2.01
N GLU A 51 11.22 20.36 0.81
CA GLU A 51 9.96 21.05 0.55
C GLU A 51 8.80 20.52 1.40
N ILE A 52 8.62 19.19 1.45
CA ILE A 52 7.51 18.60 2.21
C ILE A 52 7.66 18.87 3.71
N LEU A 53 8.87 18.76 4.25
CA LEU A 53 9.12 19.11 5.65
C LEU A 53 9.00 20.62 5.90
N GLU A 54 9.23 21.49 4.90
CA GLU A 54 9.08 22.95 5.02
C GLU A 54 7.60 23.33 5.06
N ILE A 55 6.82 22.81 4.12
CA ILE A 55 5.41 23.16 3.96
C ILE A 55 4.55 22.51 5.05
N ARG A 56 4.79 21.23 5.36
CA ARG A 56 3.89 20.44 6.22
C ARG A 56 4.44 20.21 7.63
N GLY A 57 5.75 20.32 7.81
CA GLY A 57 6.42 20.05 9.08
C GLY A 57 6.44 18.57 9.47
N TRP A 58 7.27 18.25 10.47
CA TRP A 58 7.44 16.88 11.00
C TRP A 58 6.14 16.25 11.50
N ASN A 59 5.33 17.03 12.24
CA ASN A 59 4.13 16.53 12.90
C ASN A 59 3.08 15.97 11.93
N ALA A 60 2.96 16.57 10.74
CA ALA A 60 1.98 16.17 9.74
C ALA A 60 2.55 15.18 8.70
N THR A 61 3.83 14.81 8.81
CA THR A 61 4.54 13.99 7.80
C THR A 61 5.04 12.67 8.39
N LEU A 62 6.30 12.62 8.84
CA LEU A 62 6.97 11.38 9.27
C LEU A 62 6.69 11.03 10.73
N LYS A 63 6.30 12.00 11.58
CA LYS A 63 6.03 11.75 13.01
C LYS A 63 4.99 10.65 13.25
N PRO A 64 3.82 10.61 12.58
CA PRO A 64 2.83 9.57 12.82
C PRO A 64 3.36 8.16 12.50
N ILE A 65 4.24 8.04 11.51
CA ILE A 65 4.88 6.77 11.13
C ILE A 65 5.90 6.36 12.19
N VAL A 66 6.75 7.30 12.63
CA VAL A 66 7.66 7.07 13.76
C VAL A 66 6.91 6.67 15.02
N GLN A 67 5.85 7.40 15.40
CA GLN A 67 5.03 7.07 16.56
C GLN A 67 4.38 5.69 16.45
N TYR A 68 4.01 5.27 15.24
CA TYR A 68 3.52 3.92 15.00
C TYR A 68 4.60 2.86 15.29
N MET A 69 5.84 3.06 14.84
CA MET A 69 6.95 2.16 15.18
C MET A 69 7.23 2.15 16.70
N LEU A 70 7.24 3.32 17.32
CA LEU A 70 7.51 3.50 18.75
C LEU A 70 6.45 2.88 19.68
N LYS A 71 5.25 2.61 19.17
CA LYS A 71 4.22 1.86 19.91
C LYS A 71 4.68 0.44 20.25
N TYR A 72 5.59 -0.13 19.45
CA TYR A 72 5.97 -1.54 19.56
C TYR A 72 7.42 -1.73 20.02
N VAL A 73 8.33 -0.84 19.63
CA VAL A 73 9.74 -0.86 19.99
C VAL A 73 10.15 0.54 20.46
N PRO A 74 10.57 0.73 21.73
CA PRO A 74 11.02 2.01 22.26
C PRO A 74 12.20 2.63 21.46
N MET A 75 12.36 3.95 21.56
CA MET A 75 13.41 4.66 20.83
C MET A 75 14.82 4.21 21.24
N GLU A 76 14.99 3.86 22.51
CA GLU A 76 16.26 3.38 23.07
C GLU A 76 16.71 2.09 22.36
N ASP A 77 15.80 1.15 22.12
CA ASP A 77 16.08 -0.09 21.40
C ASP A 77 16.41 0.17 19.92
N TRP A 78 15.75 1.15 19.28
CA TRP A 78 16.09 1.57 17.91
C TRP A 78 17.48 2.18 17.82
N LYS A 79 17.90 2.94 18.84
CA LYS A 79 19.24 3.54 18.91
C LYS A 79 20.31 2.49 19.17
N ASP A 80 20.06 1.59 20.12
CA ASP A 80 20.93 0.46 20.45
C ASP A 80 21.22 -0.42 19.21
N LYS A 81 20.18 -0.70 18.41
CA LYS A 81 20.27 -1.58 17.23
C LYS A 81 20.57 -0.84 15.92
N ASP A 82 20.77 0.48 15.94
CA ASP A 82 20.81 1.30 14.73
C ASP A 82 21.89 0.85 13.74
N MET A 83 23.08 0.52 14.24
CA MET A 83 24.20 0.07 13.41
C MET A 83 23.96 -1.31 12.79
N ALA A 84 23.37 -2.24 13.54
CA ALA A 84 23.03 -3.58 13.03
C ALA A 84 21.95 -3.50 11.95
N LEU A 85 20.93 -2.66 12.16
CA LEU A 85 19.89 -2.41 11.17
C LEU A 85 20.43 -1.74 9.90
N GLN A 86 21.41 -0.85 10.03
CA GLN A 86 22.08 -0.26 8.87
C GLN A 86 22.89 -1.29 8.08
N ALA A 87 23.69 -2.13 8.76
CA ALA A 87 24.45 -3.20 8.12
C ALA A 87 23.52 -4.19 7.40
N PHE A 88 22.41 -4.56 8.06
CA PHE A 88 21.36 -5.37 7.45
C PHE A 88 20.76 -4.69 6.20
N GLY A 89 20.41 -3.40 6.30
CA GLY A 89 19.89 -2.63 5.17
C GLY A 89 20.86 -2.55 4.00
N LEU A 90 22.15 -2.36 4.26
CA LEU A 90 23.19 -2.36 3.23
C LEU A 90 23.30 -3.73 2.54
N GLY A 91 23.28 -4.83 3.30
CA GLY A 91 23.32 -6.18 2.75
C GLY A 91 22.06 -6.52 1.92
N LEU A 92 20.89 -6.08 2.38
CA LEU A 92 19.61 -6.39 1.75
C LEU A 92 19.34 -5.55 0.49
N PHE A 93 19.59 -4.24 0.55
CA PHE A 93 19.25 -3.30 -0.51
C PHE A 93 20.43 -2.92 -1.40
N GLY A 94 21.65 -3.27 -1.02
CA GLY A 94 22.87 -2.85 -1.71
C GLY A 94 23.21 -1.38 -1.48
N TRP A 95 24.37 -0.98 -2.00
CA TRP A 95 24.96 0.33 -1.72
C TRP A 95 24.12 1.50 -2.20
N GLU A 96 23.65 1.48 -3.46
CA GLU A 96 22.96 2.62 -4.07
C GLU A 96 21.67 2.98 -3.33
N TYR A 97 20.83 1.98 -3.03
CA TYR A 97 19.58 2.18 -2.30
C TYR A 97 19.83 2.58 -0.84
N PHE A 98 20.85 1.99 -0.19
CA PHE A 98 21.21 2.38 1.17
C PHE A 98 21.71 3.83 1.27
N GLU A 99 22.46 4.30 0.26
CA GLU A 99 22.89 5.69 0.20
C GLU A 99 21.71 6.66 0.04
N GLU A 100 20.65 6.28 -0.66
CA GLU A 100 19.41 7.05 -0.68
C GLU A 100 18.76 7.13 0.72
N ILE A 101 18.70 6.02 1.46
CA ILE A 101 18.22 5.99 2.86
C ILE A 101 19.06 6.94 3.72
N ARG A 102 20.38 6.91 3.57
CA ARG A 102 21.30 7.81 4.28
C ARG A 102 21.04 9.27 3.92
N GLY A 103 20.81 9.57 2.64
CA GLY A 103 20.44 10.89 2.15
C GLY A 103 19.16 11.45 2.80
N VAL A 104 18.12 10.63 2.85
CA VAL A 104 16.86 10.93 3.56
C VAL A 104 17.12 11.29 5.01
N HIS A 105 17.91 10.48 5.73
CA HIS A 105 18.24 10.74 7.14
C HIS A 105 19.00 12.05 7.34
N VAL A 106 19.96 12.37 6.45
CA VAL A 106 20.72 13.62 6.50
C VAL A 106 19.80 14.82 6.39
N VAL A 107 18.84 14.80 5.46
CA VAL A 107 17.87 15.89 5.30
C VAL A 107 17.02 16.06 6.57
N ILE A 108 16.48 14.97 7.11
CA ILE A 108 15.67 15.02 8.34
C ILE A 108 16.48 15.57 9.52
N THR A 109 17.74 15.15 9.65
CA THR A 109 18.65 15.63 10.70
C THR A 109 18.95 17.12 10.57
N ARG A 110 19.24 17.60 9.34
CA ARG A 110 19.47 19.04 9.07
C ARG A 110 18.28 19.91 9.42
N ARG A 111 17.06 19.36 9.40
CA ARG A 111 15.82 20.07 9.81
C ARG A 111 15.54 19.97 11.31
N GLY A 112 16.46 19.42 12.10
CA GLY A 112 16.38 19.38 13.56
C GLY A 112 15.60 18.18 14.13
N TYR A 113 15.34 17.15 13.32
CA TYR A 113 14.55 15.98 13.74
C TYR A 113 15.38 14.69 13.92
N GLY A 114 16.72 14.80 13.93
CA GLY A 114 17.61 13.63 14.02
C GLY A 114 17.40 12.77 15.27
N ASP A 115 17.05 13.38 16.40
CA ASP A 115 16.80 12.64 17.66
C ASP A 115 15.49 11.83 17.64
N HIS A 116 14.62 12.09 16.67
CA HIS A 116 13.31 11.43 16.54
C HIS A 116 13.33 10.24 15.59
N ILE A 117 14.40 10.02 14.83
CA ILE A 117 14.46 8.93 13.85
C ILE A 117 15.90 8.49 13.59
N THR A 118 16.12 7.18 13.67
CA THR A 118 17.42 6.58 13.35
C THR A 118 17.47 6.15 11.88
N LYS A 119 18.67 5.88 11.35
CA LYS A 119 18.81 5.33 9.99
C LYS A 119 18.20 3.94 9.90
N GLY A 120 18.38 3.13 10.94
CA GLY A 120 17.78 1.80 11.08
C GLY A 120 16.26 1.82 11.05
N MET A 121 15.61 2.85 11.61
CA MET A 121 14.16 3.04 11.46
C MET A 121 13.76 3.30 9.99
N LEU A 122 14.57 4.03 9.24
CA LEU A 122 14.32 4.25 7.81
C LEU A 122 14.56 2.98 6.98
N VAL A 123 15.54 2.15 7.35
CA VAL A 123 15.72 0.80 6.77
C VAL A 123 14.48 -0.04 7.05
N PHE A 124 14.01 -0.08 8.29
CA PHE A 124 12.80 -0.80 8.66
C PHE A 124 11.58 -0.28 7.90
N PHE A 125 11.47 1.03 7.69
CA PHE A 125 10.37 1.62 6.93
C PHE A 125 10.29 1.07 5.50
N GLN A 126 11.40 0.61 4.90
CA GLN A 126 11.38 -0.02 3.57
C GLN A 126 10.67 -1.39 3.56
N LEU A 127 10.49 -2.00 4.73
CA LEU A 127 9.80 -3.28 4.92
C LEU A 127 8.30 -3.11 5.21
N PHE A 128 7.81 -1.87 5.29
CA PHE A 128 6.49 -1.58 5.83
C PHE A 128 5.33 -2.21 5.06
N TYR A 129 5.51 -2.40 3.74
CA TYR A 129 4.52 -3.06 2.89
C TYR A 129 4.26 -4.52 3.26
N GLU A 130 5.28 -5.20 3.79
CA GLU A 130 5.18 -6.62 4.16
C GLU A 130 4.17 -6.85 5.30
N LEU A 131 3.76 -5.78 6.01
CA LEU A 131 3.22 -5.90 7.35
C LEU A 131 1.68 -5.94 7.45
N ALA A 132 0.95 -5.37 6.48
CA ALA A 132 -0.48 -5.61 6.23
C ALA A 132 -1.08 -4.53 5.30
N MET A 133 -1.03 -4.73 3.98
CA MET A 133 -1.54 -3.77 2.98
C MET A 133 -2.75 -4.37 2.25
N GLU A 134 -3.92 -3.77 2.42
CA GLU A 134 -5.12 -4.15 1.67
C GLU A 134 -5.23 -3.30 0.40
N CYS A 135 -5.76 -3.89 -0.67
CA CYS A 135 -5.64 -3.29 -1.99
C CYS A 135 -6.75 -3.78 -2.91
N THR A 136 -7.29 -2.91 -3.77
CA THR A 136 -8.08 -3.32 -4.93
C THR A 136 -7.35 -2.92 -6.21
N GLY A 137 -7.26 -3.82 -7.18
CA GLY A 137 -6.75 -3.58 -8.52
C GLY A 137 -7.72 -4.02 -9.59
N ILE A 138 -7.84 -3.21 -10.64
CA ILE A 138 -8.70 -3.44 -11.80
C ILE A 138 -7.86 -3.25 -13.06
N LEU A 139 -7.87 -4.26 -13.92
CA LEU A 139 -7.46 -4.15 -15.31
C LEU A 139 -8.71 -4.20 -16.16
N ALA A 140 -8.86 -3.30 -17.11
CA ALA A 140 -9.97 -3.32 -18.04
C ALA A 140 -9.51 -2.81 -19.40
N GLN A 141 -10.07 -3.36 -20.48
CA GLN A 141 -9.79 -2.88 -21.81
C GLN A 141 -11.09 -2.67 -22.58
N PRO A 142 -11.31 -1.48 -23.16
CA PRO A 142 -12.48 -1.22 -23.99
C PRO A 142 -12.68 -2.27 -25.08
N SER A 143 -13.91 -2.74 -25.24
CA SER A 143 -14.29 -3.73 -26.24
C SER A 143 -15.72 -3.51 -26.74
N SER A 144 -15.94 -3.73 -28.03
CA SER A 144 -17.28 -3.75 -28.64
C SER A 144 -17.60 -5.12 -29.23
N ASN A 145 -18.86 -5.54 -29.13
CA ASN A 145 -19.38 -6.81 -29.66
C ASN A 145 -19.21 -6.97 -31.19
N ARG A 146 -18.91 -5.89 -31.93
CA ARG A 146 -18.75 -5.92 -33.39
C ARG A 146 -17.29 -5.90 -33.86
N THR A 147 -16.39 -5.35 -33.06
CA THR A 147 -15.02 -5.00 -33.49
C THR A 147 -13.92 -5.56 -32.60
N GLY A 148 -14.29 -6.29 -31.53
CA GLY A 148 -13.33 -6.71 -30.51
C GLY A 148 -12.78 -5.51 -29.73
N ARG A 149 -11.52 -5.59 -29.30
CA ARG A 149 -10.87 -4.54 -28.50
C ARG A 149 -10.73 -3.24 -29.28
N THR A 150 -11.11 -2.14 -28.64
CA THR A 150 -11.13 -0.80 -29.27
C THR A 150 -10.14 0.18 -28.65
N GLY A 151 -9.56 -0.14 -27.49
CA GLY A 151 -8.78 0.82 -26.71
C GLY A 151 -7.55 0.24 -26.00
N PRO A 152 -6.81 1.10 -25.27
CA PRO A 152 -5.69 0.71 -24.42
C PRO A 152 -6.17 -0.09 -23.19
N VAL A 153 -5.24 -0.85 -22.58
CA VAL A 153 -5.49 -1.47 -21.27
C VAL A 153 -5.37 -0.39 -20.19
N VAL A 154 -6.43 -0.22 -19.42
CA VAL A 154 -6.49 0.70 -18.28
C VAL A 154 -6.28 -0.08 -16.99
N HIS A 155 -5.43 0.47 -16.14
CA HIS A 155 -5.07 -0.11 -14.85
C HIS A 155 -5.39 0.87 -13.73
N ALA A 156 -6.32 0.51 -12.86
CA ALA A 156 -6.82 1.36 -11.79
C ALA A 156 -6.74 0.66 -10.44
N ARG A 157 -6.40 1.39 -9.37
CA ARG A 157 -6.16 0.79 -8.05
C ARG A 157 -6.51 1.67 -6.85
N ASN A 158 -6.99 1.05 -5.77
CA ASN A 158 -7.09 1.64 -4.43
C ASN A 158 -6.06 1.02 -3.50
N MET A 159 -5.31 1.85 -2.77
CA MET A 159 -4.36 1.45 -1.73
C MET A 159 -4.99 1.66 -0.35
N ASP A 160 -5.15 0.59 0.42
CA ASP A 160 -5.85 0.62 1.70
C ASP A 160 -4.86 0.34 2.84
N ILE A 161 -4.65 1.35 3.70
CA ILE A 161 -3.72 1.28 4.84
C ILE A 161 -4.38 1.93 6.04
N GLY A 162 -4.27 1.30 7.20
CA GLY A 162 -4.77 1.86 8.45
C GLY A 162 -3.97 3.04 9.01
N LEU A 163 -3.01 3.61 8.26
CA LEU A 163 -2.12 4.67 8.74
C LEU A 163 -2.44 6.02 8.09
N PRO A 164 -2.18 7.14 8.78
CA PRO A 164 -2.41 8.48 8.25
C PRO A 164 -1.31 8.90 7.27
N VAL A 165 -1.19 8.20 6.14
CA VAL A 165 -0.13 8.42 5.14
C VAL A 165 -0.53 9.39 4.03
N GLY A 166 -1.79 9.83 3.96
CA GLY A 166 -2.26 10.78 2.94
C GLY A 166 -1.41 12.04 2.81
N ASN A 167 -0.87 12.56 3.91
CA ASN A 167 0.00 13.75 3.92
C ASN A 167 1.43 13.50 3.41
N ILE A 168 1.82 12.25 3.20
CA ILE A 168 3.09 11.87 2.61
C ILE A 168 2.93 11.10 1.31
N THR A 169 1.70 10.93 0.80
CA THR A 169 1.45 10.36 -0.52
C THR A 169 1.86 11.36 -1.61
N VAL A 170 2.72 10.92 -2.52
CA VAL A 170 3.22 11.72 -3.64
C VAL A 170 3.20 10.92 -4.93
N GLN A 171 3.04 11.61 -6.06
CA GLN A 171 3.31 11.08 -7.38
C GLN A 171 4.70 11.54 -7.82
N MET A 172 5.46 10.67 -8.48
CA MET A 172 6.85 10.97 -8.86
C MET A 172 7.20 10.50 -10.26
N THR A 173 7.84 11.39 -11.01
CA THR A 173 8.51 11.06 -12.28
C THR A 173 9.98 10.76 -12.02
N TRP A 174 10.46 9.65 -12.58
CA TRP A 174 11.86 9.21 -12.44
C TRP A 174 12.61 9.49 -13.74
N MET A 175 13.70 10.25 -13.66
CA MET A 175 14.52 10.66 -14.78
C MET A 175 15.84 9.89 -14.83
N LYS A 176 16.35 9.65 -16.03
CA LYS A 176 17.74 9.23 -16.26
C LYS A 176 18.21 9.67 -17.65
N GLY A 177 19.39 10.27 -17.75
CA GLY A 177 19.92 10.82 -18.99
C GLY A 177 18.97 11.82 -19.65
N GLY A 178 18.28 12.64 -18.85
CA GLY A 178 17.28 13.61 -19.32
C GLY A 178 15.98 12.99 -19.87
N LYS A 179 15.72 11.70 -19.67
CA LYS A 179 14.50 11.01 -20.11
C LYS A 179 13.64 10.56 -18.94
N GLU A 180 12.34 10.76 -19.05
CA GLU A 180 11.33 10.22 -18.13
C GLU A 180 11.23 8.70 -18.34
N LEU A 181 11.59 7.94 -17.31
CA LEU A 181 11.54 6.47 -17.34
C LEU A 181 10.27 5.95 -16.68
N LEU A 182 9.97 6.41 -15.47
CA LEU A 182 8.91 5.88 -14.62
C LEU A 182 7.98 6.99 -14.12
N GLU A 183 6.73 6.62 -13.87
CA GLU A 183 5.79 7.33 -13.00
C GLU A 183 5.43 6.43 -11.83
N THR A 184 5.52 6.91 -10.59
CA THR A 184 5.21 6.11 -9.40
C THR A 184 4.38 6.88 -8.39
N THR A 185 3.69 6.14 -7.53
CA THR A 185 3.03 6.66 -6.34
C THR A 185 3.67 6.03 -5.12
N GLN A 186 4.15 6.87 -4.21
CA GLN A 186 4.88 6.42 -3.02
C GLN A 186 4.55 7.29 -1.81
N TYR A 187 5.11 6.87 -0.67
CA TYR A 187 5.10 7.63 0.56
C TYR A 187 6.48 8.26 0.78
N VAL A 188 6.55 9.53 1.15
CA VAL A 188 7.81 10.20 1.50
C VAL A 188 8.58 9.39 2.55
N GLY A 189 9.84 9.07 2.26
CA GLY A 189 10.70 8.24 3.11
C GLY A 189 10.65 6.74 2.79
N TYR A 190 9.67 6.28 1.99
CA TYR A 190 9.61 4.93 1.44
C TYR A 190 10.13 4.94 0.00
N LEU A 191 11.26 4.28 -0.27
CA LEU A 191 12.00 4.42 -1.52
C LEU A 191 11.73 3.28 -2.51
N GLY A 192 10.92 2.28 -2.11
CA GLY A 192 10.46 1.19 -2.96
C GLY A 192 9.18 1.55 -3.71
N VAL A 193 8.75 0.73 -4.66
CA VAL A 193 7.56 0.99 -5.48
C VAL A 193 6.50 -0.08 -5.26
N HIS A 194 5.25 0.30 -4.98
CA HIS A 194 4.10 -0.62 -4.96
C HIS A 194 3.05 -0.29 -6.00
N THR A 195 3.14 0.88 -6.61
CA THR A 195 2.25 1.37 -7.65
C THR A 195 3.09 2.22 -8.57
N GLY A 196 3.25 1.79 -9.81
CA GLY A 196 4.17 2.44 -10.72
C GLY A 196 3.98 2.00 -12.16
N MET A 197 4.55 2.78 -13.07
CA MET A 197 4.46 2.58 -14.50
C MET A 197 5.79 2.94 -15.13
N ARG A 198 6.33 2.02 -15.92
CA ARG A 198 7.36 2.32 -16.90
C ARG A 198 6.70 2.92 -18.13
N LYS A 199 7.08 4.16 -18.47
CA LYS A 199 6.45 4.93 -19.55
C LYS A 199 6.59 4.18 -20.87
N GLY A 200 5.48 4.05 -21.60
CA GLY A 200 5.36 3.41 -22.91
C GLY A 200 5.40 1.89 -22.89
N ALA A 201 5.53 1.27 -21.71
CA ALA A 201 5.80 -0.16 -21.60
C ALA A 201 4.78 -0.89 -20.74
N TRP A 202 4.81 -0.70 -19.42
CA TRP A 202 3.95 -1.45 -18.51
C TRP A 202 3.76 -0.75 -17.17
N SER A 203 2.66 -1.05 -16.48
CA SER A 203 2.36 -0.61 -15.13
C SER A 203 2.15 -1.79 -14.19
N VAL A 204 2.29 -1.55 -12.90
CA VAL A 204 2.16 -2.55 -11.85
C VAL A 204 1.60 -1.97 -10.57
N GLN A 205 0.81 -2.79 -9.88
CA GLN A 205 0.54 -2.65 -8.46
C GLN A 205 0.81 -3.98 -7.74
N ALA A 206 1.12 -3.89 -6.46
CA ALA A 206 1.09 -5.02 -5.54
C ALA A 206 -0.20 -5.00 -4.70
N ASN A 207 -0.74 -6.19 -4.43
CA ASN A 207 -1.71 -6.44 -3.37
C ASN A 207 -1.14 -7.50 -2.43
N GLN A 208 -1.26 -7.34 -1.12
CA GLN A 208 -0.83 -8.40 -0.20
C GLN A 208 -1.67 -9.66 -0.39
N ARG A 209 -1.00 -10.82 -0.34
CA ARG A 209 -1.66 -12.11 -0.34
C ARG A 209 -1.56 -12.75 1.04
N ILE A 210 -2.70 -12.95 1.67
CA ILE A 210 -2.78 -13.65 2.94
C ILE A 210 -2.88 -15.15 2.63
N ILE A 211 -1.79 -15.88 2.85
CA ILE A 211 -1.84 -17.33 2.94
C ILE A 211 -2.15 -17.68 4.40
N LEU A 212 -2.96 -18.70 4.64
CA LEU A 212 -3.14 -19.29 5.98
C LEU A 212 -2.31 -20.58 6.04
N GLU A 213 -1.42 -20.72 7.01
CA GLU A 213 -0.55 -21.87 7.19
C GLU A 213 -0.78 -22.56 8.53
N PRO A 214 -0.56 -23.88 8.64
CA PRO A 214 -0.57 -24.57 9.92
C PRO A 214 0.56 -24.06 10.83
N GLY A 215 0.22 -23.52 12.00
CA GLY A 215 1.14 -23.12 13.05
C GLY A 215 0.86 -23.86 14.36
N PRO A 216 1.73 -23.69 15.39
CA PRO A 216 1.62 -24.39 16.68
C PRO A 216 0.31 -24.08 17.44
N TRP A 217 -0.45 -23.08 17.01
CA TRP A 217 -1.75 -22.68 17.59
C TRP A 217 -2.92 -22.74 16.59
N GLY A 218 -2.80 -23.47 15.46
CA GLY A 218 -3.85 -23.59 14.42
C GLY A 218 -3.47 -22.94 13.09
N TRP A 219 -4.45 -22.66 12.20
CA TRP A 219 -4.22 -21.93 10.95
C TRP A 219 -3.89 -20.46 11.25
N GLN A 220 -2.71 -20.01 10.85
CA GLN A 220 -2.19 -18.66 11.09
C GLN A 220 -1.96 -17.96 9.76
N LYS A 221 -2.15 -16.63 9.70
CA LYS A 221 -1.70 -15.87 8.52
C LYS A 221 -0.20 -16.08 8.38
N THR A 222 0.23 -16.41 7.17
CA THR A 222 1.59 -16.71 6.76
C THR A 222 2.55 -15.72 7.40
N VAL A 223 3.50 -16.33 8.07
CA VAL A 223 3.95 -15.86 9.37
C VAL A 223 4.89 -14.67 9.17
N VAL A 224 4.73 -13.70 10.05
CA VAL A 224 5.79 -12.77 10.45
C VAL A 224 7.16 -13.44 10.51
N SER A 225 7.25 -14.65 11.08
CA SER A 225 8.52 -15.37 11.21
C SER A 225 9.06 -15.84 9.86
N GLN A 226 8.21 -16.19 8.90
CA GLN A 226 8.67 -16.54 7.54
C GLN A 226 9.11 -15.32 6.75
N ASP A 227 8.45 -14.18 6.93
CA ASP A 227 8.92 -12.91 6.37
C ASP A 227 10.28 -12.56 6.96
N VAL A 228 10.46 -12.74 8.28
CA VAL A 228 11.78 -12.53 8.90
C VAL A 228 12.82 -13.55 8.42
N LEU A 229 12.49 -14.83 8.30
CA LEU A 229 13.41 -15.84 7.74
C LEU A 229 13.80 -15.50 6.30
N ALA A 230 12.83 -15.11 5.48
CA ALA A 230 13.08 -14.67 4.10
C ALA A 230 13.97 -13.42 4.06
N LEU A 231 13.81 -12.49 5.00
CA LEU A 231 14.68 -11.33 5.17
C LEU A 231 16.10 -11.71 5.58
N LEU A 232 16.26 -12.72 6.45
CA LEU A 232 17.57 -13.26 6.84
C LEU A 232 18.27 -13.98 5.68
N GLU A 233 17.52 -14.56 4.75
CA GLU A 233 18.01 -15.08 3.47
C GLU A 233 18.28 -13.96 2.43
N LEU A 234 18.19 -12.69 2.83
CA LEU A 234 18.34 -11.50 1.98
C LEU A 234 17.40 -11.51 0.76
N ARG A 235 16.22 -12.12 0.89
CA ARG A 235 15.20 -12.04 -0.16
C ARG A 235 14.68 -10.61 -0.26
N LYS A 236 14.41 -10.18 -1.49
CA LYS A 236 13.99 -8.81 -1.77
C LYS A 236 12.59 -8.52 -1.23
N PRO A 237 12.40 -7.47 -0.42
CA PRO A 237 11.08 -6.94 -0.11
C PRO A 237 10.36 -6.48 -1.38
N VAL A 238 9.04 -6.53 -1.39
CA VAL A 238 8.21 -6.30 -2.58
C VAL A 238 8.47 -4.93 -3.19
N GLY A 239 8.54 -3.88 -2.37
CA GLY A 239 8.77 -2.53 -2.88
C GLY A 239 10.13 -2.36 -3.57
N TYR A 240 11.17 -3.01 -3.04
CA TYR A 240 12.49 -3.00 -3.66
C TYR A 240 12.52 -3.82 -4.96
N LEU A 241 11.96 -5.03 -4.93
CA LEU A 241 11.83 -5.90 -6.10
C LEU A 241 11.11 -5.20 -7.27
N LEU A 242 10.00 -4.53 -6.99
CA LEU A 242 9.23 -3.83 -8.02
C LEU A 242 9.95 -2.61 -8.57
N ARG A 243 10.66 -1.86 -7.72
CA ARG A 243 11.50 -0.74 -8.17
C ARG A 243 12.58 -1.21 -9.14
N GLU A 244 13.35 -2.24 -8.78
CA GLU A 244 14.39 -2.79 -9.66
C GLU A 244 13.79 -3.33 -10.96
N THR A 245 12.68 -4.04 -10.87
CA THR A 245 12.02 -4.58 -12.07
C THR A 245 11.54 -3.46 -12.99
N LEU A 246 10.92 -2.40 -12.45
CA LEU A 246 10.51 -1.24 -13.24
C LEU A 246 11.69 -0.56 -13.93
N LEU A 247 12.84 -0.48 -13.28
CA LEU A 247 14.06 0.09 -13.86
C LEU A 247 14.70 -0.81 -14.92
N ALA A 248 14.65 -2.13 -14.75
CA ALA A 248 15.32 -3.10 -15.62
C ALA A 248 14.46 -3.62 -16.78
N ALA A 249 13.22 -4.04 -16.54
CA ALA A 249 12.37 -4.67 -17.54
C ALA A 249 11.74 -3.62 -18.45
N THR A 250 12.12 -3.65 -19.73
CA THR A 250 11.72 -2.63 -20.72
C THR A 250 10.39 -2.93 -21.40
N THR A 251 9.89 -4.17 -21.30
CA THR A 251 8.64 -4.61 -21.93
C THR A 251 7.70 -5.26 -20.92
N PHE A 252 6.42 -5.38 -21.28
CA PHE A 252 5.43 -6.10 -20.48
C PHE A 252 5.79 -7.59 -20.30
N GLU A 253 6.27 -8.24 -21.36
CA GLU A 253 6.67 -9.66 -21.33
C GLU A 253 7.88 -9.91 -20.42
N ASP A 254 8.90 -9.05 -20.49
CA ASP A 254 10.05 -9.11 -19.59
C ASP A 254 9.62 -8.95 -18.12
N ALA A 255 8.69 -8.02 -17.87
CA ALA A 255 8.18 -7.76 -16.54
C ALA A 255 7.38 -8.95 -15.99
N VAL A 256 6.46 -9.52 -16.79
CA VAL A 256 5.70 -10.72 -16.41
C VAL A 256 6.64 -11.90 -16.14
N THR A 257 7.65 -12.10 -16.99
CA THR A 257 8.63 -13.18 -16.85
C THR A 257 9.46 -13.01 -15.57
N ALA A 258 10.10 -11.85 -15.39
CA ALA A 258 10.91 -11.56 -14.23
C ALA A 258 10.10 -11.68 -12.92
N LEU A 259 8.90 -11.11 -12.89
CA LEU A 259 8.06 -11.11 -11.70
C LEU A 259 7.42 -12.46 -11.42
N SER A 260 7.25 -13.33 -12.41
CA SER A 260 6.77 -14.71 -12.17
C SER A 260 7.82 -15.58 -11.48
N GLN A 261 9.10 -15.32 -11.74
CA GLN A 261 10.24 -16.14 -11.27
C GLN A 261 10.95 -15.58 -10.05
N ALA A 262 10.77 -14.29 -9.76
CA ALA A 262 11.46 -13.64 -8.66
C ALA A 262 11.21 -14.36 -7.33
N LYS A 263 12.16 -14.22 -6.40
CA LYS A 263 11.95 -14.55 -4.99
C LYS A 263 11.61 -13.27 -4.23
N SER A 264 10.66 -13.34 -3.31
CA SER A 264 10.23 -12.21 -2.49
C SER A 264 10.08 -12.59 -1.02
N VAL A 265 10.09 -11.58 -0.15
CA VAL A 265 9.85 -11.73 1.28
C VAL A 265 8.44 -12.25 1.55
N SER A 266 7.41 -11.62 0.99
CA SER A 266 6.03 -12.05 1.18
C SER A 266 5.41 -12.64 -0.08
N PRO A 267 4.36 -13.48 0.07
CA PRO A 267 3.37 -13.75 -0.95
C PRO A 267 2.62 -12.47 -1.35
N LEU A 268 2.23 -12.37 -2.62
CA LEU A 268 1.49 -11.21 -3.12
C LEU A 268 0.71 -11.53 -4.40
N TYR A 269 -0.16 -10.60 -4.78
CA TYR A 269 -0.64 -10.50 -6.15
C TYR A 269 0.03 -9.32 -6.83
N LEU A 270 0.47 -9.52 -8.07
CA LEU A 270 0.95 -8.46 -8.94
C LEU A 270 -0.05 -8.28 -10.07
N VAL A 271 -0.59 -7.08 -10.19
CA VAL A 271 -1.52 -6.72 -11.26
C VAL A 271 -0.75 -5.83 -12.22
N LEU A 272 -0.70 -6.20 -13.50
CA LEU A 272 0.11 -5.55 -14.52
C LEU A 272 -0.73 -5.19 -15.75
N ALA A 273 -0.48 -4.03 -16.33
CA ALA A 273 -0.93 -3.69 -17.68
C ALA A 273 0.26 -3.36 -18.56
N GLY A 274 0.19 -3.71 -19.84
CA GLY A 274 1.14 -3.32 -20.87
C GLY A 274 0.55 -2.26 -21.81
N ALA A 275 1.34 -1.86 -22.80
CA ALA A 275 0.92 -0.90 -23.82
C ALA A 275 0.13 -1.55 -24.98
N GLY A 276 0.32 -2.85 -25.20
CA GLY A 276 -0.33 -3.64 -26.25
C GLY A 276 -1.81 -3.96 -25.98
N LEU A 277 -2.46 -4.59 -26.97
CA LEU A 277 -3.83 -5.10 -26.79
C LEU A 277 -3.77 -6.39 -25.95
N ASN A 278 -4.74 -6.58 -25.04
CA ASN A 278 -4.81 -7.73 -24.13
C ASN A 278 -3.58 -7.91 -23.22
N GLU A 279 -2.63 -6.98 -23.20
CA GLU A 279 -1.51 -6.96 -22.26
C GLU A 279 -2.01 -6.56 -20.86
N GLY A 280 -2.69 -7.46 -20.19
CA GLY A 280 -3.06 -7.31 -18.79
C GLY A 280 -2.93 -8.66 -18.09
N ALA A 281 -2.26 -8.68 -16.94
CA ALA A 281 -1.99 -9.90 -16.20
C ALA A 281 -2.18 -9.71 -14.69
N VAL A 282 -2.69 -10.73 -14.02
CA VAL A 282 -2.65 -10.86 -12.57
C VAL A 282 -1.81 -12.09 -12.23
N LEU A 283 -0.69 -11.88 -11.53
CA LEU A 283 0.20 -12.92 -11.03
C LEU A 283 -0.07 -13.17 -9.54
N THR A 284 -0.53 -14.37 -9.19
CA THR A 284 -0.67 -14.84 -7.81
C THR A 284 0.61 -15.54 -7.39
N ARG A 285 1.29 -15.01 -6.37
CA ARG A 285 2.64 -15.45 -6.00
C ARG A 285 2.77 -15.95 -4.57
N ASN A 286 3.65 -16.93 -4.41
CA ASN A 286 4.32 -17.30 -3.17
C ASN A 286 5.72 -16.66 -3.13
N ARG A 287 6.48 -16.90 -2.06
CA ARG A 287 7.85 -16.37 -1.89
C ARG A 287 8.84 -16.86 -2.94
N ASP A 288 8.62 -18.05 -3.48
CA ASP A 288 9.53 -18.72 -4.43
C ASP A 288 9.07 -18.64 -5.89
N GLY A 289 8.02 -17.87 -6.19
CA GLY A 289 7.48 -17.73 -7.54
C GLY A 289 5.96 -17.79 -7.59
N LEU A 290 5.40 -18.26 -8.70
CA LEU A 290 3.95 -18.44 -8.87
C LEU A 290 3.38 -19.46 -7.87
N ALA A 291 2.17 -19.20 -7.35
CA ALA A 291 1.58 -20.01 -6.28
C ALA A 291 1.10 -21.42 -6.73
N ARG A 292 0.75 -21.56 -8.01
CA ARG A 292 0.19 -22.73 -8.71
C ARG A 292 0.46 -22.64 -10.21
N ASN A 293 1.02 -23.69 -10.82
CA ASN A 293 1.46 -23.66 -12.23
C ASN A 293 0.40 -23.16 -13.22
N ASN A 294 -0.86 -23.63 -13.15
CA ASN A 294 -1.88 -23.35 -14.18
C ASN A 294 -2.98 -22.34 -13.76
N GLN A 295 -2.92 -21.78 -12.55
CA GLN A 295 -3.96 -20.87 -12.03
C GLN A 295 -3.40 -19.55 -11.49
N SER A 296 -2.07 -19.42 -11.45
CA SER A 296 -1.44 -18.22 -10.89
C SER A 296 -1.41 -17.04 -11.81
N VAL A 297 -1.61 -17.24 -13.11
CA VAL A 297 -1.60 -16.14 -14.07
C VAL A 297 -2.95 -16.05 -14.74
N ARG A 298 -3.60 -14.91 -14.58
CA ARG A 298 -4.82 -14.57 -15.31
C ARG A 298 -4.52 -13.45 -16.27
N PHE A 299 -4.78 -13.67 -17.56
CA PHE A 299 -4.61 -12.64 -18.60
C PHE A 299 -5.94 -12.03 -19.00
N LEU A 300 -5.91 -10.78 -19.46
CA LEU A 300 -6.99 -10.23 -20.26
C LEU A 300 -7.08 -11.00 -21.57
N SER A 301 -8.29 -11.21 -22.04
CA SER A 301 -8.57 -11.79 -23.36
C SER A 301 -9.91 -11.28 -23.86
N ASP A 302 -10.26 -11.57 -25.11
CA ASP A 302 -11.55 -11.17 -25.66
C ASP A 302 -12.74 -11.71 -24.84
N GLN A 303 -12.57 -12.86 -24.18
CA GLN A 303 -13.54 -13.47 -23.27
C GLN A 303 -13.47 -12.92 -21.84
N VAL A 304 -12.32 -12.35 -21.46
CA VAL A 304 -12.07 -11.79 -20.13
C VAL A 304 -11.70 -10.30 -20.28
N PRO A 305 -12.70 -9.41 -20.44
CA PRO A 305 -12.43 -8.02 -20.78
C PRO A 305 -11.95 -7.16 -19.61
N ALA A 306 -12.09 -7.66 -18.39
CA ALA A 306 -11.59 -7.05 -17.18
C ALA A 306 -11.13 -8.12 -16.18
N LEU A 307 -10.11 -7.78 -15.39
CA LEU A 307 -9.63 -8.55 -14.25
C LEU A 307 -9.74 -7.70 -12.99
N VAL A 308 -10.31 -8.27 -11.94
CA VAL A 308 -10.31 -7.69 -10.60
C VAL A 308 -9.48 -8.58 -9.68
N GLN A 309 -8.59 -7.95 -8.93
CA GLN A 309 -7.79 -8.60 -7.88
C GLN A 309 -7.81 -7.75 -6.62
N THR A 310 -8.15 -8.38 -5.50
CA THR A 310 -8.06 -7.80 -4.16
C THR A 310 -7.00 -8.56 -3.37
N ASN A 311 -7.30 -9.04 -2.16
CA ASN A 311 -6.34 -9.74 -1.30
C ASN A 311 -6.60 -11.25 -1.18
N TRP A 312 -7.55 -11.78 -1.95
CA TRP A 312 -7.92 -13.20 -1.95
C TRP A 312 -7.64 -13.90 -3.27
N ASP A 313 -7.40 -15.20 -3.17
CA ASP A 313 -7.11 -16.06 -4.31
C ASP A 313 -8.35 -16.17 -5.20
N SER A 314 -8.18 -15.97 -6.50
CA SER A 314 -9.29 -15.99 -7.45
C SER A 314 -9.96 -17.37 -7.62
N TRP A 315 -9.33 -18.43 -7.13
CA TRP A 315 -9.86 -19.80 -7.16
C TRP A 315 -10.62 -20.18 -5.88
N ILE A 316 -10.76 -19.28 -4.91
CA ILE A 316 -11.64 -19.53 -3.77
C ILE A 316 -13.09 -19.59 -4.30
N PRO A 317 -13.80 -20.72 -4.12
CA PRO A 317 -15.05 -20.98 -4.84
C PRO A 317 -16.27 -20.33 -4.18
N ILE A 318 -16.09 -19.60 -3.08
CA ILE A 318 -17.16 -19.02 -2.29
C ILE A 318 -16.92 -17.54 -2.07
N ASP A 319 -17.88 -16.72 -2.48
CA ASP A 319 -17.87 -15.29 -2.22
C ASP A 319 -18.37 -14.97 -0.78
N LYS A 320 -18.26 -13.70 -0.39
CA LYS A 320 -18.69 -13.26 0.93
C LYS A 320 -20.18 -13.52 1.20
N ALA A 321 -21.06 -13.27 0.24
CA ALA A 321 -22.50 -13.42 0.43
C ALA A 321 -22.90 -14.90 0.53
N GLN A 322 -22.31 -15.75 -0.30
CA GLN A 322 -22.46 -17.20 -0.24
C GLN A 322 -21.96 -17.76 1.09
N CYS A 323 -20.81 -17.28 1.58
CA CYS A 323 -20.30 -17.67 2.89
C CYS A 323 -21.23 -17.24 4.02
N LEU A 324 -21.69 -15.99 4.03
CA LEU A 324 -22.65 -15.50 5.03
C LEU A 324 -23.97 -16.29 4.99
N GLY A 325 -24.46 -16.61 3.79
CA GLY A 325 -25.64 -17.45 3.60
C GLY A 325 -25.44 -18.85 4.18
N ALA A 326 -24.27 -19.46 3.94
CA ALA A 326 -23.93 -20.77 4.50
C ALA A 326 -23.81 -20.75 6.03
N VAL A 327 -23.15 -19.74 6.60
CA VAL A 327 -23.06 -19.56 8.06
C VAL A 327 -24.46 -19.34 8.65
N ALA A 328 -25.34 -18.60 7.96
CA ALA A 328 -26.69 -18.32 8.44
C ALA A 328 -27.55 -19.59 8.63
N THR A 329 -27.30 -20.66 7.88
CA THR A 329 -28.04 -21.93 8.00
C THR A 329 -27.51 -22.85 9.11
N TRP A 330 -26.38 -22.52 9.76
CA TRP A 330 -25.80 -23.36 10.80
C TRP A 330 -26.69 -23.45 12.05
N PRO A 331 -26.76 -24.62 12.71
CA PRO A 331 -27.41 -24.76 14.00
C PRO A 331 -26.85 -23.80 15.05
N THR A 332 -27.69 -23.33 15.97
CA THR A 332 -27.28 -22.38 17.03
C THR A 332 -26.07 -22.86 17.84
N VAL A 333 -25.99 -24.16 18.12
CA VAL A 333 -24.86 -24.77 18.85
C VAL A 333 -23.56 -24.65 18.04
N ALA A 334 -23.61 -24.88 16.72
CA ALA A 334 -22.45 -24.75 15.85
C ALA A 334 -21.99 -23.28 15.75
N LYS A 335 -22.92 -22.33 15.61
CA LYS A 335 -22.62 -20.88 15.63
C LYS A 335 -21.99 -20.45 16.96
N ALA A 336 -22.53 -20.90 18.09
CA ALA A 336 -21.99 -20.56 19.40
C ALA A 336 -20.58 -21.14 19.61
N ALA A 337 -20.36 -22.39 19.19
CA ALA A 337 -19.04 -23.03 19.25
C ALA A 337 -18.03 -22.28 18.37
N CYS A 338 -18.37 -22.01 17.11
CA CYS A 338 -17.47 -21.32 16.21
C CYS A 338 -17.21 -19.87 16.63
N ALA A 339 -18.19 -19.13 17.16
CA ALA A 339 -17.97 -17.78 17.68
C ALA A 339 -16.97 -17.77 18.85
N ARG A 340 -17.04 -18.78 19.75
CA ARG A 340 -16.04 -18.96 20.81
C ARG A 340 -14.67 -19.26 20.23
N THR A 341 -14.58 -20.12 19.21
CA THR A 341 -13.34 -20.46 18.53
C THR A 341 -12.72 -19.26 17.82
N VAL A 342 -13.51 -18.48 17.08
CA VAL A 342 -13.06 -17.26 16.40
C VAL A 342 -12.53 -16.24 17.40
N LYS A 343 -13.26 -16.01 18.50
CA LYS A 343 -12.80 -15.13 19.58
C LYS A 343 -11.50 -15.63 20.21
N LEU A 344 -11.37 -16.94 20.42
CA LEU A 344 -10.16 -17.54 20.99
C LEU A 344 -8.95 -17.41 20.05
N ILE A 345 -9.12 -17.74 18.78
CA ILE A 345 -8.02 -17.80 17.80
C ILE A 345 -7.64 -16.40 17.30
N TYR A 346 -8.63 -15.59 16.95
CA TYR A 346 -8.40 -14.31 16.26
C TYR A 346 -8.61 -13.09 17.15
N GLY A 347 -9.09 -13.27 18.39
CA GLY A 347 -9.45 -12.16 19.27
C GLY A 347 -10.66 -11.35 18.76
N ASP A 348 -11.41 -11.89 17.80
CA ASP A 348 -12.50 -11.20 17.12
C ASP A 348 -13.85 -11.54 17.79
N PRO A 349 -14.57 -10.56 18.37
CA PRO A 349 -15.87 -10.79 18.98
C PRO A 349 -17.03 -10.84 17.97
N SER A 350 -16.78 -10.67 16.66
CA SER A 350 -17.80 -10.48 15.62
C SER A 350 -18.59 -11.74 15.24
N GLY A 351 -18.41 -12.86 15.96
CA GLY A 351 -19.14 -14.10 15.72
C GLY A 351 -18.54 -14.95 14.59
N CYS A 352 -19.32 -15.90 14.08
CA CYS A 352 -18.86 -16.86 13.07
C CYS A 352 -18.70 -16.23 11.68
N GLU A 353 -19.46 -15.18 11.42
CA GLU A 353 -19.46 -14.43 10.17
C GLU A 353 -18.07 -13.84 9.86
N ALA A 354 -17.25 -13.61 10.88
CA ALA A 354 -15.85 -13.17 10.73
C ALA A 354 -15.02 -14.14 9.90
N LEU A 355 -15.34 -15.45 9.90
CA LEU A 355 -14.66 -16.44 9.06
C LEU A 355 -14.82 -16.16 7.56
N CYS A 356 -15.91 -15.51 7.15
CA CYS A 356 -16.10 -15.13 5.75
C CYS A 356 -15.07 -14.09 5.30
N GLY A 357 -14.52 -13.28 6.22
CA GLY A 357 -13.40 -12.38 5.92
C GLY A 357 -12.09 -13.09 5.57
N LEU A 358 -12.00 -14.41 5.78
CA LEU A 358 -10.85 -15.22 5.36
C LEU A 358 -10.94 -15.62 3.89
N THR A 359 -12.12 -15.57 3.28
CA THR A 359 -12.35 -15.95 1.87
C THR A 359 -12.63 -14.75 0.97
N SER A 360 -13.32 -13.73 1.48
CA SER A 360 -13.58 -12.47 0.78
C SER A 360 -14.07 -11.39 1.74
N ASP A 361 -13.67 -10.14 1.53
CA ASP A 361 -14.26 -8.98 2.23
C ASP A 361 -15.38 -8.28 1.44
N GLY A 362 -15.72 -8.74 0.24
CA GLY A 362 -16.78 -8.20 -0.61
C GLY A 362 -16.32 -7.17 -1.65
N ARG A 363 -15.04 -6.72 -1.61
CA ARG A 363 -14.55 -5.70 -2.55
C ARG A 363 -14.46 -6.22 -3.99
N ALA A 364 -14.02 -7.46 -4.17
CA ALA A 364 -13.87 -8.03 -5.51
C ALA A 364 -15.22 -8.20 -6.21
N GLU A 365 -16.23 -8.66 -5.47
CA GLU A 365 -17.60 -8.87 -5.92
C GLU A 365 -18.25 -7.53 -6.28
N ALA A 366 -18.12 -6.53 -5.41
CA ALA A 366 -18.66 -5.19 -5.66
C ALA A 366 -18.03 -4.55 -6.91
N ALA A 367 -16.70 -4.62 -7.06
CA ALA A 367 -16.01 -4.11 -8.24
C ALA A 367 -16.44 -4.82 -9.53
N ARG A 368 -16.54 -6.16 -9.51
CA ARG A 368 -17.03 -6.94 -10.67
C ARG A 368 -18.48 -6.60 -11.02
N ALA A 369 -19.35 -6.45 -10.02
CA ALA A 369 -20.74 -6.07 -10.24
C ALA A 369 -20.86 -4.66 -10.84
N ALA A 370 -20.04 -3.70 -10.38
CA ALA A 370 -19.99 -2.35 -10.93
C ALA A 370 -19.49 -2.35 -12.38
N LEU A 371 -18.43 -3.10 -12.70
CA LEU A 371 -17.93 -3.26 -14.07
C LEU A 371 -18.96 -3.91 -15.00
N GLY A 372 -19.71 -4.91 -14.50
CA GLY A 372 -20.78 -5.55 -15.27
C GLY A 372 -21.92 -4.59 -15.63
N LYS A 373 -22.22 -3.61 -14.77
CA LYS A 373 -23.21 -2.56 -15.05
C LYS A 373 -22.71 -1.48 -16.01
N LEU A 374 -21.40 -1.22 -16.00
CA LEU A 374 -20.76 -0.17 -16.80
C LEU A 374 -20.82 -0.48 -18.31
N GLY A 375 -20.60 -1.75 -18.68
CA GLY A 375 -20.45 -2.18 -20.07
C GLY A 375 -19.01 -2.06 -20.57
N THR A 376 -18.58 -2.98 -21.43
CA THR A 376 -17.17 -3.08 -21.85
C THR A 376 -16.72 -1.96 -22.78
N ASP A 377 -17.64 -1.21 -23.38
CA ASP A 377 -17.35 -0.07 -24.24
C ASP A 377 -16.87 1.17 -23.47
N LYS A 378 -17.12 1.21 -22.15
CA LYS A 378 -16.81 2.36 -21.27
C LYS A 378 -15.63 2.10 -20.32
N PHE A 379 -14.79 1.13 -20.61
CA PHE A 379 -13.63 0.80 -19.78
C PHE A 379 -12.49 1.83 -19.93
N ASP A 380 -12.71 3.05 -19.46
CA ASP A 380 -11.71 4.12 -19.41
C ASP A 380 -11.32 4.49 -17.97
N ALA A 381 -10.28 5.31 -17.82
CA ALA A 381 -9.75 5.71 -16.52
C ALA A 381 -10.80 6.40 -15.62
N GLY A 382 -11.69 7.22 -16.20
CA GLY A 382 -12.71 7.95 -15.45
C GLY A 382 -13.75 7.01 -14.85
N HIS A 383 -14.29 6.10 -15.65
CA HIS A 383 -15.27 5.14 -15.16
C HIS A 383 -14.67 4.11 -14.19
N LEU A 384 -13.40 3.70 -14.38
CA LEU A 384 -12.72 2.86 -13.40
C LEU A 384 -12.50 3.59 -12.06
N PHE A 385 -12.24 4.89 -12.08
CA PHE A 385 -12.18 5.71 -10.86
C PHE A 385 -13.53 5.74 -10.12
N GLU A 386 -14.64 5.81 -10.85
CA GLU A 386 -15.98 5.73 -10.26
C GLU A 386 -16.24 4.37 -9.60
N VAL A 387 -15.85 3.26 -10.25
CA VAL A 387 -15.93 1.91 -9.66
C VAL A 387 -15.13 1.84 -8.37
N LEU A 388 -13.90 2.36 -8.36
CA LEU A 388 -13.05 2.41 -7.18
C LEU A 388 -13.53 3.39 -6.10
N SER A 389 -14.49 4.25 -6.41
CA SER A 389 -15.08 5.21 -5.47
C SER A 389 -16.36 4.71 -4.81
N GLN A 390 -16.81 3.49 -5.10
CA GLN A 390 -18.00 2.89 -4.51
C GLN A 390 -17.63 2.01 -3.31
N PRO A 391 -18.23 2.19 -2.13
CA PRO A 391 -18.10 1.23 -1.03
C PRO A 391 -18.62 -0.17 -1.43
N PRO A 392 -18.01 -1.28 -0.97
CA PRO A 392 -16.84 -1.33 -0.09
C PRO A 392 -15.49 -1.19 -0.82
N VAL A 393 -15.47 -1.04 -2.15
CA VAL A 393 -14.23 -0.91 -2.95
C VAL A 393 -13.42 0.32 -2.51
N LEU A 394 -14.12 1.43 -2.28
CA LEU A 394 -13.62 2.54 -1.47
C LEU A 394 -13.78 2.18 0.00
N ALA A 395 -12.68 1.75 0.63
CA ALA A 395 -12.62 1.43 2.04
C ALA A 395 -12.36 2.68 2.88
N SER A 396 -12.72 2.66 4.16
CA SER A 396 -12.40 3.74 5.12
C SER A 396 -10.90 3.89 5.40
N THR A 397 -10.09 2.94 4.93
CA THR A 397 -8.64 2.93 5.01
C THR A 397 -7.98 3.27 3.66
N THR A 398 -8.74 3.53 2.59
CA THR A 398 -8.18 3.86 1.28
C THR A 398 -7.38 5.17 1.34
N GLN A 399 -6.09 5.13 1.13
CA GLN A 399 -5.21 6.31 1.21
C GLN A 399 -5.12 7.03 -0.13
N PHE A 400 -5.13 6.29 -1.24
CA PHE A 400 -5.10 6.87 -2.56
C PHE A 400 -5.71 5.94 -3.61
N THR A 401 -6.12 6.54 -4.72
CA THR A 401 -6.52 5.87 -5.95
C THR A 401 -5.56 6.27 -7.06
N SER A 402 -4.99 5.31 -7.79
CA SER A 402 -4.14 5.58 -8.96
C SER A 402 -4.75 5.00 -10.23
N LEU A 403 -4.63 5.75 -11.32
CA LEU A 403 -5.06 5.39 -12.66
C LEU A 403 -3.84 5.42 -13.57
N MET A 404 -3.65 4.38 -14.38
CA MET A 404 -2.45 4.15 -15.17
C MET A 404 -2.83 3.58 -16.54
N GLU A 405 -2.24 4.11 -17.61
CA GLU A 405 -2.41 3.62 -18.98
C GLU A 405 -1.08 3.66 -19.72
N PRO A 406 -0.35 2.52 -19.80
CA PRO A 406 1.02 2.50 -20.34
C PRO A 406 1.13 2.97 -21.79
N ARG A 407 0.11 2.74 -22.63
CA ARG A 407 0.12 3.13 -24.05
C ARG A 407 0.23 4.64 -24.26
N THR A 408 -0.48 5.42 -23.45
CA THR A 408 -0.56 6.88 -23.59
C THR A 408 0.30 7.62 -22.57
N ASN A 409 0.95 6.88 -21.66
CA ASN A 409 1.66 7.42 -20.50
C ASN A 409 0.77 8.16 -19.51
N TYR A 410 -0.55 7.95 -19.55
CA TYR A 410 -1.44 8.54 -18.56
C TYR A 410 -1.18 7.92 -17.18
N TYR A 411 -0.90 8.77 -16.20
CA TYR A 411 -0.72 8.39 -14.80
C TYR A 411 -1.27 9.49 -13.90
N GLN A 412 -2.19 9.14 -13.01
CA GLN A 412 -2.75 10.09 -12.06
C GLN A 412 -3.02 9.42 -10.73
N THR A 413 -2.66 10.10 -9.64
CA THR A 413 -3.02 9.69 -8.29
C THR A 413 -3.87 10.73 -7.58
N VAL A 414 -4.97 10.27 -7.00
CA VAL A 414 -5.85 11.04 -6.12
C VAL A 414 -5.68 10.51 -4.70
N VAL A 415 -5.24 11.36 -3.78
CA VAL A 415 -5.25 11.07 -2.34
C VAL A 415 -6.69 11.11 -1.85
N ARG A 416 -7.13 10.02 -1.20
CA ARG A 416 -8.50 9.86 -0.72
C ARG A 416 -8.58 10.32 0.74
N THR A 417 -9.50 11.23 1.01
CA THR A 417 -9.69 11.81 2.34
C THR A 417 -10.82 11.12 3.08
N HIS A 418 -10.58 10.80 4.35
CA HIS A 418 -11.58 10.19 5.23
C HIS A 418 -11.88 11.12 6.39
N PHE A 419 -13.16 11.35 6.68
CA PHE A 419 -13.61 12.19 7.79
C PHE A 419 -13.33 11.59 9.17
N LYS A 420 -13.07 10.28 9.24
CA LYS A 420 -12.70 9.56 10.47
C LYS A 420 -11.76 8.43 10.12
N PHE A 421 -10.53 8.48 10.63
CA PHE A 421 -9.71 7.27 10.75
C PHE A 421 -10.46 6.31 11.70
N PRO A 422 -10.77 5.07 11.30
CA PRO A 422 -11.30 4.11 12.24
C PRO A 422 -10.28 3.94 13.37
N THR A 423 -10.66 4.31 14.59
CA THR A 423 -9.85 4.06 15.80
C THR A 423 -9.69 2.55 16.07
N SER A 424 -10.49 1.72 15.39
CA SER A 424 -10.37 0.27 15.34
C SER A 424 -9.76 -0.19 14.01
N GLN A 425 -8.43 -0.10 13.87
CA GLN A 425 -7.75 -1.07 13.01
C GLN A 425 -8.06 -2.48 13.54
N ASN A 426 -8.37 -3.40 12.62
CA ASN A 426 -8.63 -4.81 12.88
C ASN A 426 -7.64 -5.37 13.92
N THR A 427 -8.15 -5.95 15.01
CA THR A 427 -7.38 -6.44 16.17
C THR A 427 -6.25 -7.39 15.74
N THR A 428 -6.48 -8.15 14.67
CA THR A 428 -5.54 -9.10 14.07
C THR A 428 -4.33 -8.41 13.40
N ALA A 429 -4.53 -7.31 12.65
CA ALA A 429 -3.41 -6.58 12.03
C ALA A 429 -2.48 -5.96 13.09
N ARG A 430 -3.03 -5.53 14.23
CA ARG A 430 -2.26 -5.00 15.36
C ARG A 430 -1.38 -6.06 16.03
N LEU A 431 -1.87 -7.29 16.14
CA LEU A 431 -1.15 -8.43 16.73
C LEU A 431 0.01 -8.90 15.83
N HIS A 432 -0.23 -9.01 14.52
CA HIS A 432 0.80 -9.38 13.55
C HIS A 432 1.94 -8.35 13.49
N MET A 433 1.61 -7.07 13.42
CA MET A 433 2.61 -6.00 13.36
C MET A 433 3.53 -5.96 14.58
N GLY A 434 2.96 -6.06 15.78
CA GLY A 434 3.73 -6.02 17.02
C GLY A 434 4.63 -7.25 17.18
N ALA A 435 4.16 -8.41 16.74
CA ALA A 435 4.98 -9.62 16.68
C ALA A 435 6.14 -9.43 15.69
N PHE A 436 5.89 -8.86 14.50
CA PHE A 436 6.93 -8.62 13.50
C PHE A 436 8.02 -7.71 14.01
N MET A 437 7.66 -6.55 14.56
CA MET A 437 8.66 -5.62 15.06
C MET A 437 9.53 -6.23 16.17
N ARG A 438 8.93 -7.01 17.08
CA ARG A 438 9.67 -7.66 18.18
C ARG A 438 10.55 -8.80 17.68
N LEU A 439 10.04 -9.65 16.79
CA LEU A 439 10.79 -10.76 16.19
C LEU A 439 11.93 -10.26 15.32
N PHE A 440 11.68 -9.26 14.46
CA PHE A 440 12.70 -8.65 13.63
C PHE A 440 13.80 -8.01 14.49
N ALA A 441 13.44 -7.22 15.51
CA ALA A 441 14.42 -6.62 16.41
C ALA A 441 15.26 -7.65 17.18
N ALA A 442 14.65 -8.74 17.65
CA ALA A 442 15.37 -9.82 18.34
C ALA A 442 16.28 -10.65 17.41
N LEU A 443 15.88 -10.84 16.15
CA LEU A 443 16.65 -11.65 15.19
C LEU A 443 17.84 -10.88 14.60
N VAL A 444 17.73 -9.56 14.47
CA VAL A 444 18.88 -8.69 14.10
C VAL A 444 20.01 -8.79 15.13
N GLU A 445 19.71 -9.03 16.41
CA GLU A 445 20.74 -9.29 17.44
C GLU A 445 21.46 -10.63 17.24
N HIS A 446 20.73 -11.71 16.96
CA HIS A 446 21.30 -13.08 16.96
C HIS A 446 21.99 -13.47 15.65
N SER A 447 21.47 -13.06 14.49
CA SER A 447 21.92 -13.58 13.20
C SER A 447 23.13 -12.85 12.61
N PHE A 448 23.40 -11.60 13.01
CA PHE A 448 24.49 -10.80 12.41
C PHE A 448 25.78 -10.78 13.23
N LEU A 449 25.71 -11.03 14.55
CA LEU A 449 26.92 -11.29 15.35
C LEU A 449 27.66 -12.57 14.91
N THR A 450 26.98 -13.46 14.19
CA THR A 450 27.57 -14.68 13.63
C THR A 450 27.89 -14.59 12.13
N ALA A 451 27.15 -13.80 11.35
CA ALA A 451 27.35 -13.70 9.89
C ALA A 451 28.39 -12.66 9.43
N VAL A 452 28.77 -11.69 10.27
CA VAL A 452 29.79 -10.66 9.93
C VAL A 452 31.21 -11.11 10.31
N VAL A 453 31.39 -12.32 10.84
CA VAL A 453 32.68 -12.89 11.28
C VAL A 453 33.22 -13.96 10.31
N VAL A 454 32.68 -14.08 9.09
CA VAL A 454 33.20 -15.01 8.07
C VAL A 454 33.54 -14.30 6.78
#